data_AF-A0A8C0JPD2-F1
#
_entry.id   AF-A0A8C0JPD2-F1
#
_cell.length_a   1.000
_cell.length_b   1.000
_cell.length_c   1.000
_cell.angle_alpha   90.00
_cell.angle_beta   90.00
_cell.angle_gamma   90.00
#
_symmetry.space_group_name_H-M   'P 1'
#
loop_
_entity.id
_entity.type
_entity.pdbx_description
1 polymer ?
#
loop_
_entity_poly.entity_id
_entity_poly.type
_entity_poly.pdbx_seq_one_letter_code
_entity_poly.pdbx_strand_id
1 'polypeptide(L)'
;MVDYYEVLGVQRYASPEDIKKAYHKVALKWHPDKNPENKEEAERKFKEVAEAYEVLSNNEKRDIYDKYVIRNFVSFFTIYYVHRIYKYITLFLYFF
;
A
#
# COMPACT_ATOMS: atom_id res chain seq x y z
N MET A 1 -6.07 1.42 -2.46
CA MET A 1 -4.71 1.99 -2.42
C MET A 1 -3.76 0.82 -2.26
N VAL A 2 -2.74 0.69 -3.11
CA VAL A 2 -1.84 -0.47 -3.07
C VAL A 2 -0.82 -0.25 -1.94
N ASP A 3 -0.72 -1.19 -1.00
CA ASP A 3 0.30 -1.16 0.06
C ASP A 3 1.61 -1.69 -0.52
N TYR A 4 2.62 -0.83 -0.65
CA TYR A 4 3.92 -1.20 -1.23
C TYR A 4 4.64 -2.27 -0.42
N TYR A 5 4.41 -2.32 0.90
CA TYR A 5 4.98 -3.36 1.76
C TYR A 5 4.34 -4.72 1.46
N GLU A 6 3.03 -4.76 1.19
CA GLU A 6 2.33 -5.99 0.77
C GLU A 6 2.74 -6.45 -0.63
N VAL A 7 2.96 -5.51 -1.56
CA VAL A 7 3.43 -5.83 -2.93
C VAL A 7 4.78 -6.54 -2.91
N LEU A 8 5.71 -6.05 -2.10
CA LEU A 8 7.02 -6.68 -1.91
C LEU A 8 6.95 -7.91 -0.97
N GLY A 9 5.86 -8.07 -0.22
CA GLY A 9 5.70 -9.14 0.76
C GLY A 9 6.62 -8.98 1.97
N VAL A 10 6.91 -7.74 2.35
CA VAL A 10 7.80 -7.40 3.49
C VAL A 10 7.02 -6.67 4.57
N GLN A 11 7.56 -6.67 5.78
CA GLN A 11 6.96 -5.95 6.90
C GLN A 11 7.34 -4.47 6.85
N ARG A 12 6.52 -3.62 7.49
CA ARG A 12 6.75 -2.16 7.53
C ARG A 12 8.04 -1.73 8.23
N TYR A 13 8.63 -2.62 9.03
CA TYR A 13 9.92 -2.41 9.70
C TYR A 13 11.09 -3.11 8.98
N ALA A 14 10.87 -3.59 7.76
CA ALA A 14 11.93 -4.24 6.97
C ALA A 14 13.11 -3.28 6.73
N SER A 15 14.31 -3.85 6.78
CA SER A 15 15.54 -3.14 6.46
C SER A 15 15.63 -2.87 4.95
N PRO A 16 16.41 -1.87 4.51
CA PRO A 16 16.65 -1.63 3.08
C PRO A 16 17.21 -2.86 2.36
N GLU A 17 18.00 -3.68 3.05
CA GLU A 17 18.53 -4.92 2.50
C GLU A 17 17.43 -5.97 2.27
N ASP A 18 16.48 -6.10 3.20
CA ASP A 18 15.35 -7.02 3.07
C ASP A 18 14.42 -6.60 1.95
N ILE A 19 14.17 -5.29 1.81
CA ILE A 19 13.39 -4.70 0.70
C ILE A 19 14.05 -5.04 -0.65
N LYS A 20 15.38 -4.90 -0.75
CA LYS A 20 16.13 -5.25 -1.97
C LYS A 20 16.08 -6.74 -2.29
N LYS A 21 16.23 -7.60 -1.29
CA LYS A 21 16.13 -9.06 -1.44
C LYS A 21 14.73 -9.47 -1.90
N ALA A 22 13.70 -8.89 -1.29
CA ALA A 22 12.31 -9.14 -1.65
C ALA A 22 11.99 -8.69 -3.09
N TYR A 23 12.44 -7.50 -3.48
CA TYR A 23 12.32 -7.00 -4.85
C TYR A 23 12.88 -8.01 -5.87
N HIS A 24 14.10 -8.51 -5.67
CA HIS A 24 14.69 -9.50 -6.58
C HIS A 24 13.88 -10.81 -6.64
N LYS A 25 13.40 -11.30 -5.49
CA LYS A 25 12.60 -12.52 -5.43
C LYS A 25 11.28 -12.38 -6.20
N VAL A 26 10.61 -11.24 -6.03
CA VAL A 26 9.31 -10.98 -6.67
C VAL A 26 9.48 -10.62 -8.15
N ALA A 27 10.52 -9.88 -8.52
CA ALA A 27 10.87 -9.59 -9.91
C ALA A 27 11.14 -10.87 -10.72
N LEU A 28 11.87 -11.83 -10.14
CA LEU A 28 12.09 -13.15 -10.75
C LEU A 28 10.78 -13.95 -10.87
N LYS A 29 9.90 -13.86 -9.87
CA LYS A 29 8.59 -14.54 -9.89
C LYS A 29 7.72 -14.05 -11.05
N TRP A 30 7.71 -12.74 -11.31
CA TRP A 30 6.92 -12.11 -12.37
C TRP A 30 7.70 -11.89 -13.68
N HIS A 31 8.86 -12.54 -13.85
CA HIS A 31 9.62 -12.42 -15.08
C HIS A 31 8.83 -13.02 -16.27
N PRO A 32 8.86 -12.41 -17.46
CA PRO A 32 8.13 -12.89 -18.64
C PRO A 32 8.50 -14.34 -19.03
N ASP A 33 9.76 -14.74 -18.82
CA ASP A 33 10.22 -16.11 -19.09
C ASP A 33 9.51 -17.17 -18.23
N LYS A 34 9.11 -16.81 -17.00
CA LYS A 34 8.40 -17.73 -16.09
C LYS A 34 6.88 -17.65 -16.23
N ASN A 35 6.36 -16.64 -16.93
CA ASN A 35 4.92 -16.39 -17.08
C ASN A 35 4.57 -16.21 -18.57
N PRO A 36 4.81 -17.22 -19.43
CA PRO A 36 4.57 -17.11 -20.87
C PRO A 36 3.09 -16.94 -21.22
N GLU A 37 2.18 -17.45 -20.38
CA GLU A 37 0.72 -17.40 -20.54
C GLU A 37 0.06 -16.14 -19.96
N ASN A 38 0.66 -15.55 -18.91
CA ASN A 38 0.10 -14.41 -18.17
C ASN A 38 1.00 -13.17 -18.25
N LYS A 39 1.44 -12.81 -19.47
CA LYS A 39 2.38 -11.70 -19.69
C LYS A 39 1.85 -10.36 -19.20
N GLU A 40 0.57 -10.05 -19.42
CA GLU A 40 -0.03 -8.78 -19.01
C GLU A 40 -0.11 -8.64 -17.48
N GLU A 41 -0.52 -9.70 -16.78
CA GLU A 41 -0.58 -9.70 -15.32
C GLU A 41 0.82 -9.62 -14.72
N ALA A 42 1.77 -10.37 -15.29
CA ALA A 42 3.17 -10.34 -14.89
C ALA A 42 3.77 -8.94 -15.08
N GLU A 43 3.52 -8.27 -16.20
CA GLU A 43 3.98 -6.90 -16.45
C GLU A 43 3.37 -5.91 -15.46
N ARG A 44 2.06 -5.99 -15.20
CA ARG A 44 1.40 -5.14 -14.21
C ARG A 44 2.00 -5.33 -12.82
N LYS A 45 2.17 -6.57 -12.39
CA LYS A 45 2.78 -6.90 -11.09
C LYS A 45 4.23 -6.46 -11.01
N PHE A 46 4.97 -6.61 -12.10
CA PHE A 46 6.35 -6.15 -12.18
C PHE A 46 6.46 -4.62 -12.04
N LYS A 47 5.55 -3.86 -12.68
CA LYS A 47 5.46 -2.40 -12.51
C LYS A 47 5.13 -2.01 -11.07
N GLU A 48 4.13 -2.65 -10.45
CA GLU A 48 3.78 -2.43 -9.03
C GLU A 48 4.98 -2.67 -8.11
N VAL A 49 5.74 -3.73 -8.36
CA VAL A 49 6.92 -4.13 -7.57
C VAL A 49 8.09 -3.15 -7.75
N ALA A 50 8.30 -2.66 -8.99
CA ALA A 50 9.32 -1.66 -9.28
C ALA A 50 9.01 -0.33 -8.60
N GLU A 51 7.76 0.13 -8.68
CA GLU A 51 7.30 1.36 -8.03
C GLU A 51 7.43 1.25 -6.49
N ALA A 52 7.00 0.13 -5.92
CA ALA A 52 7.13 -0.16 -4.49
C ALA A 52 8.60 -0.09 -4.04
N TYR A 53 9.51 -0.69 -4.80
CA TYR A 53 10.94 -0.64 -4.50
C TYR A 53 11.50 0.78 -4.62
N GLU A 54 11.13 1.55 -5.64
CA GLU A 54 11.61 2.93 -5.82
C GLU A 54 11.23 3.83 -4.64
N VAL A 55 10.01 3.66 -4.12
CA VAL A 55 9.52 4.43 -2.97
C VAL A 55 10.14 3.94 -1.66
N LEU A 56 10.17 2.62 -1.43
CA LEU A 56 10.61 2.06 -0.15
C LEU A 56 12.14 1.97 0.01
N SER A 57 12.90 1.97 -1.08
CA SER A 57 14.37 1.92 -1.04
C SER A 57 15.01 3.24 -0.63
N ASN A 58 14.34 4.37 -0.86
CA ASN A 58 14.81 5.69 -0.44
C ASN A 58 14.11 6.10 0.85
N ASN A 59 14.90 6.36 1.90
CA ASN A 59 14.38 6.77 3.21
C ASN A 59 13.50 8.03 3.13
N GLU A 60 13.84 9.02 2.32
CA GLU A 60 13.03 10.24 2.18
C GLU A 60 11.67 9.94 1.52
N LYS A 61 11.67 9.14 0.44
CA LYS A 61 10.44 8.75 -0.25
C LYS A 61 9.57 7.85 0.64
N ARG A 62 10.19 6.95 1.39
CA ARG A 62 9.52 6.09 2.37
C ARG A 62 8.87 6.91 3.48
N ASP A 63 9.57 7.90 4.02
CA ASP A 63 9.02 8.79 5.05
C ASP A 63 7.81 9.58 4.53
N ILE A 64 7.87 10.07 3.28
CA ILE A 64 6.75 10.76 2.63
C ILE A 64 5.58 9.81 2.44
N TYR A 65 5.84 8.58 1.98
CA TYR A 65 4.82 7.55 1.81
C TYR A 65 4.16 7.18 3.13
N ASP A 66 4.95 6.91 4.17
CA ASP A 66 4.44 6.55 5.50
C ASP A 66 3.61 7.71 6.10
N LYS A 67 4.05 8.96 5.94
CA LYS A 67 3.26 10.16 6.32
C LYS A 67 1.97 10.27 5.53
N TYR A 68 2.00 9.99 4.22
CA TYR A 68 0.80 10.02 3.37
C TYR A 68 -0.20 8.95 3.78
N VAL A 69 0.27 7.72 4.06
CA VAL A 69 -0.56 6.60 4.53
C VAL A 69 -1.20 6.93 5.87
N ILE A 70 -0.41 7.43 6.83
CA ILE A 70 -0.92 7.87 8.14
C ILE A 70 -1.94 9.00 7.97
N ARG A 71 -1.65 10.02 7.16
CA ARG A 71 -2.57 11.13 6.90
C ARG A 71 -3.89 10.66 6.28
N ASN A 72 -3.83 9.78 5.28
CA ASN A 72 -5.05 9.24 4.66
C ASN A 72 -5.84 8.37 5.63
N PHE A 73 -5.15 7.58 6.47
CA PHE A 73 -5.79 6.79 7.50
C PHE A 73 -6.49 7.68 8.54
N VAL A 74 -5.82 8.73 9.02
CA VAL A 74 -6.40 9.70 9.97
C VAL A 74 -7.57 10.44 9.34
N SER A 75 -7.46 10.91 8.10
CA SER A 75 -8.58 11.57 7.41
C SER A 75 -9.76 10.63 7.19
N PHE A 76 -9.53 9.40 6.75
CA PHE A 76 -10.60 8.42 6.57
C PHE A 76 -11.28 8.09 7.90
N PHE A 77 -10.50 7.86 8.96
CA PHE A 77 -11.03 7.52 10.28
C PHE A 77 -11.78 8.69 10.91
N THR A 78 -11.23 9.91 10.83
CA THR A 78 -11.91 11.12 11.35
C THR A 78 -13.21 11.40 10.60
N ILE A 79 -13.21 11.36 9.27
CA ILE A 79 -14.44 11.54 8.47
C ILE A 79 -15.45 10.43 8.78
N TYR A 80 -15.02 9.18 8.86
CA TYR A 80 -15.90 8.06 9.19
C TYR A 80 -16.50 8.18 10.59
N TYR A 81 -15.69 8.53 11.60
CA TYR A 81 -16.15 8.72 12.98
C TYR A 81 -17.11 9.90 13.09
N VAL A 82 -16.77 11.03 12.46
CA VAL A 82 -17.61 12.22 12.44
C VAL A 82 -18.94 11.93 11.75
N HIS A 83 -18.94 11.30 10.57
CA HIS A 83 -20.15 10.88 9.87
C HIS A 83 -20.99 9.89 10.70
N ARG A 84 -20.35 8.92 11.37
CA ARG A 84 -21.04 7.98 12.26
C ARG A 84 -21.68 8.70 13.45
N ILE A 85 -20.98 9.63 14.10
CA ILE A 85 -21.50 10.42 15.22
C ILE A 85 -22.67 11.29 14.78
N TYR A 86 -22.54 12.04 13.67
CA TYR A 86 -23.65 12.83 13.13
C TYR A 86 -24.86 11.96 12.83
N LYS A 87 -24.70 10.79 12.21
CA LYS A 87 -25.81 9.87 11.95
C LYS A 87 -26.51 9.42 13.24
N TYR A 88 -25.77 9.15 14.33
CA TYR A 88 -26.36 8.82 15.63
C TYR A 88 -27.11 10.00 16.25
N ILE A 89 -26.57 11.22 16.17
CA ILE A 89 -27.21 12.43 16.70
C ILE A 89 -28.50 12.75 15.94
N THR A 90 -28.48 12.72 14.61
CA THR A 90 -29.67 13.03 13.79
C THR A 90 -30.76 11.97 13.97
N LEU A 91 -30.38 10.69 14.13
CA LEU A 91 -31.34 9.63 14.45
C LEU A 91 -31.97 9.85 15.82
N PHE A 92 -31.18 10.24 16.83
CA PHE A 92 -31.69 10.55 18.16
C PHE A 92 -32.66 11.74 18.15
N LEU A 93 -32.40 12.75 17.30
CA LEU A 93 -33.26 13.93 17.14
C LEU A 93 -34.57 13.68 16.40
N TYR A 94 -34.69 12.58 15.64
CA TYR A 94 -35.90 12.22 14.89
C TYR A 94 -36.84 11.30 15.69
N PHE A 95 -36.37 10.77 16.81
CA PHE A 95 -37.11 9.86 17.70
C PHE A 95 -37.61 10.54 19.00
N PHE A 96 -37.48 11.87 19.09
CA PHE A 96 -38.07 12.74 20.12
C PHE A 96 -38.74 13.93 19.45
#